data_AF-F7Y094-F1
#
_entry.id   AF-F7Y094-F1
#
_cell.length_a   1.000
_cell.length_b   1.000
_cell.length_c   1.000
_cell.angle_alpha   90.00
_cell.angle_beta   90.00
_cell.angle_gamma   90.00
#
_symmetry.space_group_name_H-M   'P 1'
#
loop_
_entity.id
_entity.type
_entity.pdbx_description
1 polymer ?
#
loop_
_entity_poly.entity_id
_entity_poly.type
_entity_poly.pdbx_seq_one_letter_code
_entity_poly.pdbx_strand_id
1 'polypeptide(L)' 'MELIDTRVLHQAGADWVEFHGEGGESVRVTLAAGDRNRTDDEIINAAKAVLVQVATFGMADEEANARAPQTPAFTVARQN' A
#
# COMPACT_ATOMS: atom_id res chain seq x y z
N MET A 1 -7.48 -14.78 -4.44
CA MET A 1 -8.37 -13.63 -4.62
C MET A 1 -8.98 -13.69 -6.01
N GLU A 2 -10.30 -13.83 -6.10
CA GLU A 2 -11.06 -13.60 -7.33
C GLU A 2 -11.56 -12.14 -7.29
N LEU A 3 -11.31 -11.38 -8.35
CA LEU A 3 -11.60 -9.94 -8.41
C LEU A 3 -13.06 -9.69 -8.79
N ILE A 4 -13.80 -8.95 -7.96
CA ILE A 4 -15.20 -8.59 -8.21
C ILE A 4 -15.37 -7.12 -8.62
N ASP A 5 -14.44 -6.25 -8.22
CA ASP A 5 -14.48 -4.82 -8.54
C ASP A 5 -13.06 -4.25 -8.64
N THR A 6 -12.89 -3.25 -9.50
CA THR A 6 -11.61 -2.54 -9.69
C THR A 6 -11.89 -1.07 -9.88
N ARG A 7 -11.32 -0.24 -8.99
CA ARG A 7 -11.52 1.21 -9.00
C ARG A 7 -10.21 1.93 -9.19
N VAL A 8 -10.20 2.90 -10.11
CA VAL A 8 -9.09 3.83 -10.28
C VAL A 8 -9.44 5.12 -9.55
N LEU A 9 -8.52 5.60 -8.73
CA LEU A 9 -8.62 6.87 -8.03
C LEU A 9 -7.41 7.73 -8.36
N HIS A 10 -7.66 8.91 -8.93
CA HIS A 10 -6.64 9.92 -9.18
C HIS A 10 -6.64 10.90 -8.00
N GLN A 11 -5.59 10.87 -7.17
CA GLN A 11 -5.49 11.75 -6.02
C GLN A 11 -4.21 12.58 -6.09
N ALA A 12 -4.37 13.90 -6.29
CA ALA A 12 -3.39 14.97 -6.13
C ALA A 12 -1.90 14.53 -6.17
N GLY A 13 -1.46 14.01 -7.32
CA GLY A 13 -0.06 13.62 -7.54
C GLY A 13 0.27 12.15 -7.33
N ALA A 14 -0.73 11.27 -7.23
CA ALA A 14 -0.57 9.82 -7.33
C ALA A 14 -1.84 9.17 -7.90
N ASP A 15 -1.65 8.05 -8.61
CA ASP A 15 -2.74 7.21 -9.11
C ASP A 15 -2.83 5.95 -8.27
N TRP A 16 -4.04 5.58 -7.89
CA TRP A 16 -4.30 4.49 -6.97
C TRP A 16 -5.28 3.54 -7.64
N VAL A 17 -5.03 2.23 -7.51
CA VAL A 17 -5.96 1.20 -7.96
C VAL A 17 -6.37 0.37 -6.76
N GLU A 18 -7.67 0.26 -6.56
CA GLU A 18 -8.24 -0.58 -5.52
C GLU A 18 -8.91 -1.80 -6.15
N PHE A 19 -8.44 -2.96 -5.76
CA PHE A 19 -8.93 -4.26 -6.17
C PHE A 19 -9.76 -4.85 -5.04
N HIS A 20 -11.02 -5.21 -5.30
CA HIS A 20 -11.89 -5.85 -4.32
C HIS A 20 -12.11 -7.31 -4.69
N GLY A 21 -12.00 -8.19 -3.71
CA GLY A 21 -12.18 -9.62 -3.84
C GLY A 21 -13.52 -10.09 -3.28
N GLU A 22 -13.99 -11.22 -3.77
CA GLU A 22 -15.27 -11.80 -3.35
C GLU A 22 -15.31 -12.15 -1.84
N GLY A 23 -14.16 -12.47 -1.24
CA GLY A 23 -14.06 -12.78 0.19
C GLY A 23 -14.08 -11.55 1.11
N GLY A 24 -14.35 -10.36 0.57
CA GLY A 24 -14.28 -9.09 1.31
C GLY A 24 -12.86 -8.58 1.50
N GLU A 25 -11.86 -9.21 0.87
CA GLU A 25 -10.51 -8.69 0.83
C GLU A 25 -10.39 -7.51 -0.15
N SER A 26 -9.52 -6.54 0.16
CA SER A 26 -9.23 -5.44 -0.76
C SER A 26 -7.74 -5.13 -0.77
N VAL A 27 -7.17 -4.95 -1.96
CA VAL A 27 -5.77 -4.57 -2.15
C VAL A 27 -5.71 -3.23 -2.83
N ARG A 28 -4.97 -2.29 -2.24
CA ARG A 28 -4.75 -0.96 -2.80
C ARG A 28 -3.31 -0.85 -3.29
N VAL A 29 -3.16 -0.53 -4.56
CA VAL A 29 -1.87 -0.33 -5.22
C VAL A 29 -1.70 1.16 -5.50
N THR A 30 -0.63 1.75 -4.97
CA THR A 30 -0.25 3.14 -5.27
C THR A 30 0.80 3.15 -6.36
N LEU A 31 0.52 3.86 -7.45
CA LEU A 31 1.47 4.10 -8.52
C LEU A 31 2.13 5.46 -8.31
N ALA A 32 3.47 5.48 -8.33
CA ALA A 32 4.21 6.73 -8.28
C ALA A 32 3.88 7.60 -9.50
N ALA A 33 3.74 8.92 -9.28
CA ALA A 33 3.53 9.90 -10.34
C ALA A 33 4.78 10.12 -11.18
N GLY A 34 5.20 9.08 -11.90
CA GLY A 34 6.25 9.16 -12.92
C GLY A 34 5.76 9.78 -14.22
N ASP A 35 4.51 9.49 -14.62
CA ASP A 35 3.91 9.94 -15.87
C ASP A 35 2.45 10.33 -15.65
N ARG A 36 2.17 11.64 -15.60
CA ARG A 36 0.84 12.22 -15.27
C ARG A 36 -0.20 12.07 -16.38
N ASN A 37 -0.05 11.12 -17.30
CA ASN A 37 -0.93 10.98 -18.47
C ASN A 37 -1.16 9.50 -18.87
N ARG A 38 -1.22 8.59 -17.90
CA ARG A 38 -1.65 7.22 -18.16
C ARG A 38 -3.16 7.16 -18.25
N THR A 39 -3.68 6.35 -19.15
CA THR A 39 -5.11 6.02 -19.15
C THR A 39 -5.45 5.10 -17.99
N ASP A 40 -6.72 5.02 -17.63
CA ASP A 40 -7.19 4.11 -16.57
C ASP A 40 -6.78 2.66 -16.86
N ASP A 41 -6.84 2.22 -18.12
CA ASP A 41 -6.38 0.90 -18.54
C ASP A 41 -4.90 0.66 -18.27
N GLU A 42 -4.04 1.66 -18.55
CA GLU A 42 -2.60 1.55 -18.28
C GLU A 42 -2.31 1.52 -16.78
N ILE A 43 -3.04 2.31 -16.00
CA ILE A 43 -2.96 2.32 -14.53
C ILE A 43 -3.39 0.97 -13.96
N ILE A 44 -4.52 0.41 -14.43
CA ILE A 44 -5.01 -0.91 -14.02
C ILE A 44 -4.01 -2.00 -14.39
N ASN A 45 -3.44 -1.97 -15.60
CA ASN A 45 -2.49 -2.98 -16.04
C ASN A 45 -1.18 -2.94 -15.22
N ALA A 46 -0.65 -1.73 -14.96
CA ALA A 46 0.50 -1.56 -14.08
C ALA A 46 0.21 -2.07 -12.66
N ALA A 47 -0.97 -1.75 -12.12
CA ALA A 47 -1.36 -2.20 -10.80
C ALA A 47 -1.56 -3.72 -10.71
N LYS A 48 -2.08 -4.37 -11.76
CA LYS A 48 -2.16 -5.85 -11.86
C LYS A 48 -0.78 -6.50 -11.88
N ALA A 49 0.18 -5.91 -12.60
CA ALA A 49 1.56 -6.41 -12.59
C ALA A 49 2.18 -6.37 -11.19
N VAL A 50 1.95 -5.28 -10.45
CA VAL A 50 2.35 -5.17 -9.04
C VAL A 50 1.64 -6.21 -8.18
N LEU A 51 0.33 -6.40 -8.35
CA LEU A 51 -0.44 -7.41 -7.61
C LEU A 51 0.10 -8.84 -7.82
N VAL A 52 0.45 -9.19 -9.06
CA VAL A 52 1.07 -10.49 -9.40
C VAL A 52 2.43 -10.63 -8.74
N GLN A 53 3.25 -9.58 -8.76
CA GLN A 53 4.54 -9.59 -8.06
C GLN A 53 4.37 -9.77 -6.55
N VAL A 54 3.43 -9.06 -5.93
CA VAL A 54 3.13 -9.19 -4.50
C VAL A 54 2.63 -10.60 -4.16
N ALA A 55 1.72 -11.15 -4.96
CA ALA A 55 1.24 -12.52 -4.76
C ALA A 55 2.34 -13.58 -4.93
N THR A 56 3.32 -13.31 -5.81
CA THR A 56 4.41 -14.25 -6.11
C THR A 56 5.53 -14.18 -5.08
N PHE A 57 5.92 -12.98 -4.65
CA PHE A 57 7.10 -12.76 -3.83
C PHE A 57 6.77 -12.42 -2.36
N GLY A 58 5.50 -12.18 -2.04
CA GLY A 58 5.09 -11.57 -0.77
C GLY A 58 5.48 -10.09 -0.74
N MET A 59 4.64 -9.24 -0.13
CA MET A 59 5.17 -7.97 0.38
C MET A 59 5.98 -8.32 1.63
N ALA A 60 7.22 -7.82 1.72
CA ALA A 60 7.84 -7.70 3.03
C ALA A 60 6.99 -6.70 3.79
N ASP A 61 6.11 -7.20 4.66
CA ASP A 61 5.33 -6.37 5.57
C ASP A 61 6.26 -5.36 6.24
N GLU A 62 6.09 -4.08 5.92
CA GLU A 62 6.44 -2.98 6.83
C GLU A 62 5.48 -2.96 8.04
N GLU A 63 5.15 -4.14 8.59
CA GLU A 63 4.72 -4.31 9.98
C GLU A 63 5.85 -3.89 10.98
N ALA A 64 6.94 -3.31 10.48
CA ALA A 64 7.93 -2.61 11.29
C ALA A 64 7.44 -1.27 11.90
N ASN A 65 6.28 -0.70 11.50
CA ASN A 65 5.85 0.61 12.02
C ASN A 65 4.57 0.63 12.88
N ALA A 66 3.94 -0.51 13.17
CA ALA A 66 2.83 -0.61 14.14
C ALA A 66 3.26 -1.07 15.55
N ARG A 67 4.58 -1.14 15.82
CA ARG A 67 5.13 -1.26 17.18
C ARG A 67 5.80 0.04 17.61
N ALA A 68 4.99 1.06 17.89
CA ALA A 68 5.35 2.08 18.88
C ALA A 68 4.39 1.90 20.07
N PRO A 69 4.92 1.85 21.30
CA PRO A 69 5.42 3.10 21.87
C PRO A 69 6.91 3.04 22.18
N GLN A 70 7.57 4.06 21.64
CA GLN A 70 8.81 4.61 22.11
C GLN A 70 8.60 4.97 23.58
N THR A 71 9.31 4.32 24.50
CA THR A 71 9.43 4.78 25.88
C THR A 71 10.66 5.71 25.95
N PRO A 72 10.53 7.04 25.94
CA PRO A 72 11.61 7.88 26.41
C PRO A 72 11.52 7.91 27.94
N ALA A 73 12.05 6.89 28.62
CA ALA A 73 12.32 6.97 30.05
C ALA A 73 13.74 7.50 30.23
N PHE A 74 13.88 8.82 30.18
CA PHE A 74 15.06 9.47 30.74
C PHE A 74 15.09 9.07 32.23
N THR A 75 16.04 8.21 32.62
CA THR A 75 16.31 7.95 34.03
C THR A 75 16.92 9.22 34.63
N VAL A 76 16.09 10.00 35.34
CA VAL A 76 16.57 10.89 36.41
C VAL A 76 16.58 10.07 37.69
N ALA A 77 17.76 9.63 38.11
CA ALA A 77 18.01 9.16 39.46
C ALA A 77 18.98 10.12 40.15
N ARG A 78 18.41 10.93 41.04
CA ARG A 78 19.12 11.76 42.03
C ARG A 78 20.00 10.90 42.94
N GLN A 79 21.17 11.45 43.26
CA GLN A 79 21.90 11.44 44.55
C GLN A 79 22.07 10.13 45.32
N ASN A 80 23.34 9.79 45.59
CA ASN A 80 23.88 9.86 46.96
C ASN A 80 25.34 10.33 46.94
#